data_AF-A0A1G5RUH2-F1
#
_entry.id   AF-A0A1G5RUH2-F1
#
_cell.length_a   1.000
_cell.length_b   1.000
_cell.length_c   1.000
_cell.angle_alpha   90.00
_cell.angle_beta   90.00
_cell.angle_gamma   90.00
#
_symmetry.space_group_name_H-M   'P 1'
#
loop_
_entity.id
_entity.type
_entity.pdbx_description
1 polymer ?
#
loop_
_entity_poly.entity_id
_entity_poly.type
_entity_poly.pdbx_seq_one_letter_code
_entity_poly.pdbx_strand_id
1 'polypeptide(L)'
;MKIVAKPVEMIAYFEEAGGAIRPVRFRMEEENQRRVTVKVEQVLCVEREKLAGHPMVLYRCQSEIEGVERVFELKYDIEACKWILFKI
;
A
#
# COMPACT_ATOMS: atom_id res chain seq x y z
N MET A 1 -12.77 -7.19 -1.95
CA MET A 1 -11.98 -6.34 -1.05
C MET A 1 -12.90 -5.32 -0.41
N LYS A 2 -12.79 -5.10 0.90
CA LYS A 2 -13.49 -4.03 1.62
C LYS A 2 -12.64 -2.76 1.59
N ILE A 3 -13.27 -1.59 1.64
CA ILE A 3 -12.56 -0.32 1.79
C ILE A 3 -12.15 -0.17 3.26
N VAL A 4 -10.87 0.11 3.49
CA VAL A 4 -10.28 0.33 4.81
C VAL A 4 -9.86 1.78 4.98
N ALA A 5 -9.14 2.34 4.00
CA ALA A 5 -8.64 3.70 3.99
C ALA A 5 -7.90 4.13 5.28
N LYS A 6 -6.98 3.28 5.76
CA LYS A 6 -6.18 3.55 6.97
C LYS A 6 -4.71 3.86 6.62
N PRO A 7 -4.08 4.83 7.30
CA PRO A 7 -2.65 5.07 7.13
C PRO A 7 -1.85 3.86 7.61
N VAL A 8 -0.69 3.62 6.98
CA VAL A 8 0.21 2.53 7.33
C VAL A 8 1.65 3.03 7.46
N GLU A 9 2.44 2.37 8.30
CA GLU A 9 3.89 2.56 8.33
C GLU A 9 4.50 1.73 7.20
N MET A 10 5.33 2.34 6.35
CA MET A 10 5.82 1.72 5.11
C MET A 10 7.34 1.64 5.08
N ILE A 11 7.86 0.52 4.56
CA ILE A 11 9.20 0.43 3.99
C ILE A 11 9.05 0.23 2.50
N ALA A 12 9.62 1.16 1.75
CA ALA A 12 9.70 1.16 0.31
C ALA A 12 11.10 1.62 -0.11
N TYR A 13 11.55 1.22 -1.30
CA TYR A 13 12.71 1.83 -1.92
C TYR A 13 12.28 2.62 -3.15
N PHE A 14 13.05 3.66 -3.44
CA PHE A 14 12.90 4.46 -4.64
C PHE A 14 13.89 3.91 -5.65
N GLU A 15 13.41 3.57 -6.84
CA GLU A 15 14.30 3.15 -7.91
C GLU A 15 15.21 4.31 -8.32
N GLU A 16 16.50 4.03 -8.44
CA GLU A 16 17.51 5.01 -8.87
C GLU A 16 17.18 5.56 -10.27
N ALA A 17 16.71 4.70 -11.16
CA ALA A 17 16.23 5.07 -12.49
C ALA A 17 14.70 5.19 -12.51
N GLY A 18 14.17 6.26 -13.08
CA GLY A 18 12.73 6.44 -13.31
C GLY A 18 11.90 6.86 -12.09
N GLY A 19 12.48 6.84 -10.88
CA GLY A 19 11.88 7.40 -9.66
C GLY A 19 10.61 6.68 -9.19
N ALA A 20 10.37 5.45 -9.66
CA ALA A 20 9.25 4.66 -9.19
C ALA A 20 9.48 4.23 -7.73
N ILE A 21 8.41 4.19 -6.95
CA ILE A 21 8.46 3.77 -5.55
C ILE A 21 8.03 2.31 -5.49
N ARG A 22 8.85 1.44 -4.92
CA ARG A 22 8.52 0.03 -4.74
C ARG A 22 8.21 -0.27 -3.28
N PRO A 23 6.94 -0.57 -2.94
CA PRO A 23 6.60 -0.99 -1.59
C PRO A 23 7.19 -2.36 -1.31
N VAL A 24 7.76 -2.55 -0.11
CA VAL A 24 8.42 -3.79 0.30
C VAL A 24 7.69 -4.46 1.45
N ARG A 25 7.33 -3.68 2.48
CA ARG A 25 6.51 -4.14 3.59
C ARG A 25 5.85 -2.98 4.29
N PHE A 26 4.67 -3.21 4.84
CA PHE A 26 3.98 -2.21 5.65
C PHE A 26 3.49 -2.82 6.95
N ARG A 27 3.25 -1.96 7.94
CA ARG A 27 2.65 -2.31 9.21
C ARG A 27 1.32 -1.58 9.35
N MET A 28 0.28 -2.33 9.69
CA MET A 28 -1.08 -1.83 9.89
C MET A 28 -1.60 -2.23 11.27
N GLU A 29 -2.58 -1.49 11.77
CA GLU A 29 -3.29 -1.81 13.01
C GLU A 29 -4.67 -2.39 12.68
N GLU A 30 -4.92 -3.60 13.16
CA GLU A 30 -6.23 -4.25 13.08
C GLU A 30 -7.19 -3.72 14.14
N GLU A 31 -8.46 -4.11 14.04
CA GLU A 31 -9.52 -3.68 14.97
C GLU A 31 -9.20 -4.00 16.44
N ASN A 32 -8.46 -5.09 16.69
CA ASN A 32 -8.07 -5.51 18.04
C ASN A 32 -6.78 -4.83 18.54
N GLN A 33 -6.38 -3.70 17.96
CA GLN A 33 -5.12 -2.98 18.24
C GLN A 33 -3.85 -3.82 17.97
N ARG A 34 -4.01 -4.98 17.33
CA ARG A 34 -2.89 -5.83 16.93
C ARG A 34 -2.19 -5.18 15.74
N ARG A 35 -0.87 -5.02 15.86
CA ARG A 35 -0.03 -4.56 14.75
C ARG A 35 0.39 -5.75 13.90
N VAL A 36 0.03 -5.72 12.63
CA VAL A 36 0.35 -6.76 11.65
C VAL A 36 1.32 -6.19 10.63
N THR A 37 2.41 -6.93 10.38
CA THR A 37 3.36 -6.60 9.32
C THR A 37 3.08 -7.46 8.10
N VAL A 38 2.84 -6.82 6.96
CA VAL A 38 2.59 -7.49 5.68
C VAL A 38 3.75 -7.20 4.76
N LYS A 39 4.39 -8.25 4.25
CA LYS A 39 5.38 -8.14 3.17
C LYS A 39 4.63 -8.00 1.85
N VAL A 40 5.07 -7.11 0.97
CA VAL A 40 4.56 -7.01 -0.39
C VAL A 40 5.35 -7.98 -1.26
N GLU A 41 4.73 -9.09 -1.64
CA GLU A 41 5.36 -10.13 -2.44
C GLU A 41 5.31 -9.82 -3.93
N GLN A 42 4.17 -9.36 -4.41
CA GLN A 42 3.98 -8.99 -5.81
C GLN A 42 3.21 -7.69 -5.95
N VAL A 43 3.69 -6.82 -6.83
CA VAL A 43 2.94 -5.66 -7.34
C VAL A 43 2.34 -6.05 -8.68
N LEU A 44 1.02 -6.13 -8.74
CA LEU A 44 0.26 -6.54 -9.93
C LEU A 44 0.02 -5.39 -10.90
N CYS A 45 -0.26 -4.20 -10.38
CA CYS A 45 -0.54 -3.00 -11.17
C CYS A 45 -0.12 -1.75 -10.42
N VAL A 46 0.31 -0.73 -11.16
CA VAL A 46 0.59 0.62 -10.64
C VAL A 46 -0.14 1.63 -11.50
N GLU A 47 -0.97 2.45 -10.87
CA GLU A 47 -1.79 3.46 -11.54
C GLU A 47 -1.57 4.84 -10.89
N ARG A 48 -1.59 5.90 -11.70
CA ARG A 48 -1.64 7.27 -11.19
C ARG A 48 -3.07 7.77 -11.27
N GLU A 49 -3.57 8.28 -10.15
CA GLU A 49 -4.93 8.81 -10.04
C GLU A 49 -4.94 10.15 -9.33
N LYS A 50 -6.09 10.83 -9.33
CA LYS A 50 -6.33 12.02 -8.51
C LYS A 50 -7.47 11.74 -7.54
N LEU A 51 -7.23 11.92 -6.25
CA LEU A 51 -8.26 11.81 -5.21
C LEU A 51 -8.49 13.19 -4.61
N ALA A 52 -9.68 13.76 -4.81
CA ALA A 52 -10.01 15.12 -4.38
C ALA A 52 -8.98 16.17 -4.85
N GLY A 53 -8.38 15.97 -6.04
CA GLY A 53 -7.36 16.85 -6.61
C GLY A 53 -5.92 16.47 -6.25
N HIS A 54 -5.69 15.69 -5.19
CA HIS A 54 -4.37 15.25 -4.79
C HIS A 54 -3.86 14.10 -5.67
N PRO A 55 -2.65 14.20 -6.24
CA PRO A 55 -2.07 13.14 -7.05
C PRO A 55 -1.67 11.95 -6.15
N MET A 56 -2.18 10.78 -6.50
CA MET A 56 -1.97 9.54 -5.78
C MET A 56 -1.36 8.50 -6.71
N VAL A 57 -0.54 7.61 -6.16
CA VAL A 57 -0.12 6.39 -6.83
C VAL A 57 -0.81 5.20 -6.17
N LEU A 58 -1.61 4.48 -6.93
CA LEU A 58 -2.31 3.27 -6.51
C LEU A 58 -1.47 2.05 -6.90
N TYR A 59 -1.16 1.22 -5.91
CA TYR A 59 -0.47 -0.06 -6.08
C TYR A 59 -1.44 -1.20 -5.75
N ARG A 60 -1.81 -1.99 -6.74
CA ARG A 60 -2.50 -3.26 -6.50
C ARG A 60 -1.46 -4.34 -6.27
N CYS A 61 -1.51 -4.96 -5.09
CA CYS A 61 -0.52 -5.90 -4.63
C CYS A 61 -1.17 -7.23 -4.26
N GLN A 62 -0.36 -8.28 -4.18
CA GLN A 62 -0.75 -9.62 -3.77
C GLN A 62 0.29 -10.20 -2.83
N SER A 63 -0.16 -10.79 -1.73
CA SER A 63 0.72 -11.46 -0.76
C SER A 63 -0.04 -12.49 0.06
N GLU A 64 0.67 -13.46 0.62
CA GLU A 64 0.14 -14.33 1.66
C GLU A 64 0.05 -13.58 3.00
N ILE A 65 -1.16 -13.49 3.57
CA ILE A 65 -1.43 -12.91 4.88
C ILE A 65 -2.13 -13.98 5.72
N GLU A 66 -1.45 -14.44 6.78
CA GLU A 66 -1.94 -15.50 7.67
C GLU A 66 -2.30 -16.80 6.94
N GLY A 67 -1.47 -17.23 5.98
CA GLY A 67 -1.69 -18.46 5.22
C GLY A 67 -2.74 -18.36 4.11
N VAL A 68 -3.29 -17.16 3.87
CA VAL A 68 -4.27 -16.92 2.82
C VAL A 68 -3.74 -15.88 1.84
N GLU A 69 -3.79 -16.20 0.56
CA GLU A 69 -3.44 -15.28 -0.50
C GLU A 69 -4.46 -14.13 -0.58
N ARG A 70 -3.98 -12.89 -0.46
CA ARG A 70 -4.80 -11.68 -0.45
C ARG A 70 -4.31 -10.70 -1.50
N VAL A 71 -5.26 -10.16 -2.25
CA VAL A 71 -5.06 -8.98 -3.09
C VAL A 71 -5.49 -7.76 -2.31
N PHE A 72 -4.65 -6.72 -2.29
CA PHE A 72 -4.91 -5.48 -1.58
C PHE A 72 -4.42 -4.27 -2.38
N GLU A 73 -4.91 -3.08 -2.02
CA GLU A 73 -4.59 -1.82 -2.68
C GLU A 73 -3.93 -0.86 -1.69
N LEU A 74 -2.71 -0.42 -2.01
CA LEU A 74 -2.00 0.63 -1.29
C LEU A 74 -2.06 1.92 -2.11
N LYS A 75 -2.30 3.06 -1.46
CA LYS A 75 -2.18 4.39 -2.07
C LYS A 75 -1.01 5.13 -1.45
N TYR A 76 -0.22 5.78 -2.30
CA TYR A 76 0.76 6.76 -1.89
C TYR A 76 0.31 8.15 -2.31
N ASP A 77 0.05 9.00 -1.31
CA ASP A 77 -0.18 10.43 -1.50
C ASP A 77 1.16 11.12 -1.72
N ILE A 78 1.36 11.66 -2.92
CA ILE A 78 2.62 12.29 -3.32
C ILE A 78 2.83 13.61 -2.57
N GLU A 79 1.77 14.35 -2.30
CA GLU A 79 1.85 15.67 -1.65
C GLU A 79 2.01 15.53 -0.14
N ALA A 80 1.23 14.63 0.48
CA ALA A 80 1.29 14.40 1.91
C ALA A 80 2.42 13.45 2.33
N CYS A 81 3.08 12.79 1.37
CA CYS A 81 4.08 11.75 1.59
C CYS A 81 3.56 10.60 2.50
N LYS A 82 2.29 10.19 2.32
CA LYS A 82 1.61 9.22 3.18
C LYS A 82 1.23 7.96 2.43
N TRP A 83 1.41 6.83 3.09
CA TRP A 83 0.93 5.53 2.63
C TRP A 83 -0.38 5.16 3.31
N ILE A 84 -1.32 4.64 2.52
CA ILE A 84 -2.66 4.26 2.96
C ILE A 84 -2.96 2.86 2.45
N LEU A 85 -3.39 1.96 3.34
CA LEU A 85 -4.07 0.73 2.93
C LEU A 85 -5.51 1.10 2.56
N PHE A 86 -5.80 1.10 1.26
CA PHE A 86 -7.08 1.55 0.74
C PHE A 86 -8.11 0.42 0.72
N LYS A 87 -7.74 -0.76 0.21
CA LYS A 87 -8.61 -1.95 0.20
C LYS A 87 -7.83 -3.21 0.56
N ILE A 88 -8.48 -4.16 1.24
CA ILE A 88 -7.99 -5.50 1.57
C ILE A 88 -9.14 -6.51 1.60
#